data_AF-A0A1A2ATY0-F1
#
_entry.id   AF-A0A1A2ATY0-F1
#
_cell.length_a   1.000
_cell.length_b   1.000
_cell.length_c   1.000
_cell.angle_alpha   90.00
_cell.angle_beta   90.00
_cell.angle_gamma   90.00
#
_symmetry.space_group_name_H-M   'P 1'
#
loop_
_entity.id
_entity.type
_entity.pdbx_description
1 polymer ?
#
loop_
_entity_poly.entity_id
_entity_poly.type
_entity_poly.pdbx_seq_one_letter_code
_entity_poly.pdbx_strand_id
1 'polypeptide(L)'
;MERRSPRPPNHLPIDELHRMPALVVLDRLPSPALAVDRLGTILFANDSFCDMVGHSLDELLEMEFEHIFYSLPGDDRWVALVGTGAKRLVELRHKSGHSVWASMSKSAMRRRDDTVALVTFHDRTEELWHNHDDTQGVTTQAG
;
A
#
# COMPACT_ATOMS: atom_id res chain seq x y z
N MET A 1 -16.45 38.67 -31.65
CA MET A 1 -17.21 38.68 -30.38
C MET A 1 -17.17 37.28 -29.81
N GLU A 2 -16.16 36.98 -29.00
CA GLU A 2 -16.06 35.71 -28.30
C GLU A 2 -16.91 35.83 -27.03
N ARG A 3 -18.06 35.15 -27.00
CA ARG A 3 -18.88 35.07 -25.80
C ARG A 3 -18.12 34.22 -24.79
N ARG A 4 -17.43 34.87 -23.84
CA ARG A 4 -16.99 34.22 -22.60
C ARG A 4 -18.24 33.70 -21.91
N SER A 5 -18.48 32.39 -21.99
CA SER A 5 -19.51 31.74 -21.20
C SER A 5 -19.25 32.03 -19.71
N PRO A 6 -20.26 32.46 -18.93
CA PRO A 6 -20.08 32.73 -17.52
C PRO A 6 -19.74 31.43 -16.81
N ARG A 7 -18.62 31.41 -16.09
CA ARG A 7 -18.25 30.33 -15.17
C ARG A 7 -19.41 30.17 -14.17
N PRO A 8 -20.03 28.97 -14.04
CA PRO A 8 -21.14 28.80 -13.12
C PRO A 8 -20.69 29.15 -11.68
N PRO A 9 -21.57 29.76 -10.86
CA PRO A 9 -21.20 30.24 -9.53
C PRO A 9 -21.06 29.08 -8.55
N ASN A 10 -20.06 29.17 -7.66
CA ASN A 10 -19.94 28.39 -6.41
C ASN A 10 -19.94 26.86 -6.51
N HIS A 11 -18.93 26.25 -7.11
CA HIS A 11 -18.43 24.97 -6.60
C HIS A 11 -17.11 25.23 -5.88
N LEU A 12 -17.08 24.98 -4.58
CA LEU A 12 -15.83 24.97 -3.85
C LEU A 12 -15.06 23.71 -4.29
N PRO A 13 -13.72 23.73 -4.37
CA PRO A 13 -12.94 22.53 -4.71
C PRO A 13 -13.28 21.29 -3.86
N ILE A 14 -13.73 21.50 -2.62
CA ILE A 14 -14.19 20.42 -1.74
C ILE A 14 -15.47 19.72 -2.23
N ASP A 15 -16.36 20.42 -2.93
CA ASP A 15 -17.59 19.85 -3.49
C ASP A 15 -17.30 18.86 -4.63
N GLU A 16 -16.22 19.10 -5.38
CA GLU A 16 -15.73 18.16 -6.38
C GLU A 16 -15.24 16.89 -5.70
N LEU A 17 -14.43 17.02 -4.63
CA LEU A 17 -13.92 15.88 -3.89
C LEU A 17 -15.04 15.05 -3.23
N HIS A 18 -16.05 15.70 -2.65
CA HIS A 18 -17.22 15.01 -2.09
C HIS A 18 -18.01 14.17 -3.11
N ARG A 19 -17.95 14.54 -4.39
CA ARG A 19 -18.65 13.85 -5.48
C ARG A 19 -17.77 12.83 -6.20
N MET A 20 -16.48 12.77 -5.90
CA MET A 20 -15.58 11.79 -6.51
C MET A 20 -15.86 10.39 -5.94
N PRO A 21 -15.99 9.37 -6.80
CA PRO A 21 -16.00 7.99 -6.34
C PRO A 21 -14.72 7.68 -5.57
N ALA A 22 -14.83 6.97 -4.45
CA ALA A 22 -13.68 6.67 -3.60
C ALA A 22 -12.55 5.96 -4.36
N LEU A 23 -12.90 5.00 -5.24
CA LEU A 23 -11.93 4.29 -6.06
C LEU A 23 -11.13 5.23 -6.97
N VAL A 24 -11.75 6.28 -7.53
CA VAL A 24 -11.04 7.26 -8.36
C VAL A 24 -10.03 8.04 -7.55
N VAL A 25 -10.36 8.39 -6.30
CA VAL A 25 -9.43 9.07 -5.41
C VAL A 25 -8.27 8.16 -5.03
N LEU A 26 -8.56 6.90 -4.67
CA LEU A 26 -7.57 5.91 -4.26
C LEU A 26 -6.60 5.56 -5.41
N ASP A 27 -7.13 5.40 -6.61
CA ASP A 27 -6.35 5.12 -7.81
C ASP A 27 -5.36 6.24 -8.15
N ARG A 28 -5.75 7.50 -7.87
CA ARG A 28 -4.90 8.68 -8.07
C ARG A 28 -3.91 8.95 -6.94
N LEU A 29 -3.92 8.17 -5.86
CA LEU A 29 -2.97 8.38 -4.78
C LEU A 29 -1.57 7.96 -5.25
N PRO A 30 -0.54 8.80 -5.01
CA PRO A 30 0.84 8.46 -5.37
C PRO A 30 1.43 7.37 -4.46
N SER A 31 0.82 7.12 -3.31
CA SER A 31 1.25 6.05 -2.42
C SER A 31 0.61 4.73 -2.87
N PRO A 32 1.39 3.63 -2.95
CA PRO A 32 0.85 2.30 -3.16
C PRO A 32 -0.29 1.99 -2.19
N ALA A 33 -1.44 1.59 -2.71
CA ALA A 33 -2.64 1.31 -1.94
C ALA A 33 -3.29 -0.01 -2.37
N LEU A 34 -3.78 -0.76 -1.39
CA LEU A 34 -4.44 -2.04 -1.57
C LEU A 34 -5.71 -2.11 -0.71
N ALA A 35 -6.78 -2.66 -1.27
CA ALA A 35 -7.98 -3.02 -0.52
C ALA A 35 -8.17 -4.54 -0.52
N VAL A 36 -8.44 -5.09 0.65
CA VAL A 36 -8.65 -6.53 0.85
C VAL A 36 -9.89 -6.77 1.69
N ASP A 37 -10.56 -7.89 1.47
CA ASP A 37 -11.67 -8.33 2.32
C ASP A 37 -11.18 -9.05 3.59
N ARG A 38 -12.13 -9.58 4.37
CA ARG A 38 -11.84 -10.32 5.61
C ARG A 38 -11.19 -11.68 5.42
N LEU A 39 -11.26 -12.24 4.22
CA LEU A 39 -10.63 -13.52 3.86
C LEU A 39 -9.23 -13.31 3.27
N GLY A 40 -8.84 -12.04 3.04
CA GLY A 40 -7.59 -11.69 2.38
C GLY A 40 -7.67 -11.81 0.87
N THR A 41 -8.87 -11.77 0.29
CA THR A 41 -9.04 -11.59 -1.15
C THR A 41 -8.75 -10.14 -1.51
N ILE A 42 -7.93 -9.93 -2.53
CA ILE A 42 -7.62 -8.60 -3.03
C ILE A 42 -8.81 -8.10 -3.85
N LEU A 43 -9.32 -6.93 -3.46
CA LEU A 43 -10.46 -6.30 -4.12
C LEU A 43 -10.03 -5.15 -5.03
N PHE A 44 -8.87 -4.56 -4.76
CA PHE A 44 -8.35 -3.39 -5.47
C PHE A 44 -6.86 -3.20 -5.17
N ALA A 45 -6.11 -2.78 -6.18
CA ALA A 45 -4.77 -2.21 -6.07
C ALA A 45 -4.71 -0.98 -6.99
N ASN A 46 -4.05 0.10 -6.55
CA ASN A 46 -3.80 1.24 -7.45
C ASN A 46 -2.54 1.01 -8.31
N ASP A 47 -2.38 1.83 -9.34
CA ASP A 47 -1.22 1.78 -10.24
C ASP A 47 0.11 1.85 -9.49
N SER A 48 0.22 2.69 -8.46
CA SER A 48 1.46 2.77 -7.66
C SER A 48 1.80 1.47 -6.93
N PHE A 49 0.81 0.69 -6.50
CA PHE A 49 1.05 -0.62 -5.91
C PHE A 49 1.43 -1.65 -6.98
N CYS A 50 0.74 -1.64 -8.11
CA CYS A 50 1.08 -2.47 -9.28
C CYS A 50 2.53 -2.26 -9.71
N ASP A 51 2.96 -1.00 -9.85
CA ASP A 51 4.34 -0.63 -10.19
C ASP A 51 5.34 -1.12 -9.15
N MET A 52 5.01 -1.01 -7.86
CA MET A 52 5.87 -1.42 -6.76
C MET A 52 6.14 -2.93 -6.74
N VAL A 53 5.15 -3.78 -7.08
CA VAL A 53 5.30 -5.24 -7.07
C VAL A 53 5.48 -5.85 -8.48
N GLY A 54 5.38 -5.04 -9.52
CA GLY A 54 5.54 -5.43 -10.92
C GLY A 54 4.41 -6.30 -11.47
N HIS A 55 3.28 -6.41 -10.76
CA HIS A 55 2.10 -7.16 -11.20
C HIS A 55 1.04 -6.21 -11.77
N SER A 56 0.30 -6.67 -12.77
CA SER A 56 -0.91 -5.96 -13.22
C SER A 56 -2.05 -6.12 -12.21
N LEU A 57 -3.03 -5.21 -12.25
CA LEU A 57 -4.21 -5.30 -11.40
C LEU A 57 -4.94 -6.64 -11.58
N ASP A 58 -5.13 -7.09 -12.83
CA ASP A 58 -5.84 -8.35 -13.11
C ASP A 58 -5.13 -9.55 -12.46
N GLU A 59 -3.79 -9.60 -12.54
CA GLU A 59 -2.99 -10.63 -11.87
C GLU A 59 -3.15 -10.56 -10.34
N LEU A 60 -3.13 -9.35 -9.77
CA LEU A 60 -3.30 -9.16 -8.33
C LEU A 60 -4.68 -9.57 -7.83
N LEU A 61 -5.73 -9.34 -8.61
CA LEU A 61 -7.10 -9.75 -8.25
C LEU A 61 -7.28 -11.27 -8.25
N GLU A 62 -6.47 -12.00 -9.01
CA GLU A 62 -6.45 -13.47 -9.02
C GLU A 62 -5.53 -14.06 -7.94
N MET A 63 -4.69 -13.24 -7.30
CA MET A 63 -3.77 -13.66 -6.25
C MET A 63 -4.40 -13.63 -4.87
N GLU A 64 -3.94 -14.53 -4.00
CA GLU A 64 -4.19 -14.40 -2.57
C GLU A 64 -3.25 -13.37 -1.95
N PHE A 65 -3.77 -12.55 -1.04
CA PHE A 65 -2.99 -11.51 -0.36
C PHE A 65 -1.67 -12.02 0.21
N GLU A 66 -1.66 -13.19 0.86
CA GLU A 66 -0.45 -13.81 1.41
C GLU A 66 0.64 -14.11 0.37
N HIS A 67 0.26 -14.42 -0.86
CA HIS A 67 1.24 -14.76 -1.90
C HIS A 67 2.06 -13.57 -2.38
N ILE A 68 1.63 -12.35 -2.08
CA ILE A 68 2.40 -11.14 -2.35
C ILE A 68 3.54 -10.99 -1.34
N PHE A 69 3.48 -11.65 -0.19
CA PHE A 69 4.47 -11.51 0.88
C PHE A 69 5.41 -12.71 0.93
N TYR A 70 6.67 -12.50 1.31
CA TYR A 70 7.53 -13.59 1.76
C TYR A 70 7.16 -14.06 3.16
N SER A 71 6.76 -13.13 4.02
CA SER A 71 6.28 -13.41 5.37
C SER A 71 5.33 -12.30 5.82
N LEU A 72 4.14 -12.68 6.30
CA LEU A 72 3.21 -11.77 6.97
C LEU A 72 3.32 -11.95 8.49
N PRO A 73 3.32 -10.86 9.26
CA PRO A 73 3.33 -10.95 10.71
C PRO A 73 1.96 -11.42 11.24
N GLY A 74 1.89 -12.69 11.68
CA GLY A 74 0.73 -13.27 12.39
C GLY A 74 -0.07 -14.29 11.58
N ASP A 75 -0.80 -15.16 12.27
CA ASP A 75 -1.54 -16.28 11.67
C ASP A 75 -2.88 -15.87 11.01
N ASP A 76 -3.36 -14.65 11.29
CA ASP A 76 -4.62 -14.13 10.76
C ASP A 76 -4.38 -12.84 9.95
N ARG A 77 -4.61 -12.94 8.64
CA ARG A 77 -4.45 -11.86 7.65
C ARG A 77 -5.18 -10.59 8.10
N TRP A 78 -6.46 -10.73 8.44
CA TRP A 78 -7.31 -9.59 8.80
C TRP A 78 -6.80 -8.91 10.06
N VAL A 79 -6.45 -9.69 11.08
CA VAL A 79 -5.86 -9.18 12.33
C VAL A 79 -4.53 -8.46 12.06
N ALA A 80 -3.69 -8.98 11.16
CA ALA A 80 -2.44 -8.33 10.78
C ALA A 80 -2.68 -6.95 10.13
N LEU A 81 -3.76 -6.81 9.35
CA LEU A 81 -4.17 -5.56 8.68
C LEU A 81 -4.78 -4.52 9.64
N VAL A 82 -5.67 -4.95 10.55
CA VAL A 82 -6.43 -4.04 11.45
C VAL A 82 -5.81 -3.85 12.84
N GLY A 83 -4.85 -4.69 13.22
CA GLY A 83 -4.23 -4.72 14.55
C GLY A 83 -3.47 -3.46 14.97
N THR A 84 -3.14 -3.38 16.27
CA THR A 84 -2.54 -2.17 16.87
C THR A 84 -1.00 -2.15 16.91
N GLY A 85 -0.32 -3.19 16.42
CA GLY A 85 1.14 -3.35 16.46
C GLY A 85 1.96 -2.19 15.86
N ALA A 86 3.19 -2.01 16.36
CA ALA A 86 3.97 -0.77 16.24
C ALA A 86 4.92 -0.69 15.02
N LYS A 87 5.30 -1.81 14.38
CA LYS A 87 6.04 -1.81 13.11
C LYS A 87 5.58 -2.97 12.23
N ARG A 88 5.23 -2.68 10.97
CA ARG A 88 4.91 -3.67 9.94
C ARG A 88 5.79 -3.40 8.72
N LEU A 89 7.09 -3.54 8.94
CA LEU A 89 8.02 -3.72 7.84
C LEU A 89 7.71 -5.11 7.27
N VAL A 90 7.39 -5.15 5.99
CA VAL A 90 7.00 -6.35 5.25
C VAL A 90 7.93 -6.52 4.06
N GLU A 91 8.14 -7.77 3.69
CA GLU A 91 8.90 -8.13 2.51
C GLU A 91 7.92 -8.65 1.46
N LEU A 92 7.78 -7.91 0.37
CA LEU A 92 6.91 -8.22 -0.77
C LEU A 92 7.71 -8.92 -1.86
N ARG A 93 7.02 -9.82 -2.58
CA ARG A 93 7.53 -10.51 -3.77
C ARG A 93 7.24 -9.65 -4.98
N HIS A 94 8.29 -9.21 -5.67
CA HIS A 94 8.15 -8.60 -6.98
C HIS A 94 8.01 -9.69 -8.05
N LYS A 95 7.27 -9.40 -9.13
CA LYS A 95 7.03 -10.35 -10.25
C LYS A 95 8.32 -10.90 -10.88
N SER A 96 9.39 -10.11 -10.89
CA SER A 96 10.71 -10.53 -11.40
C SER A 96 11.49 -11.43 -10.43
N GLY A 97 10.98 -11.67 -9.22
CA GLY A 97 11.55 -12.57 -8.22
C GLY A 97 12.46 -11.91 -7.18
N HIS A 98 12.66 -10.59 -7.21
CA HIS A 98 13.36 -9.88 -6.14
C HIS A 98 12.41 -9.46 -5.01
N SER A 99 12.98 -9.15 -3.85
CA SER A 99 12.25 -8.61 -2.71
C SER A 99 12.04 -7.10 -2.82
N VAL A 100 10.90 -6.62 -2.34
CA VAL A 100 10.61 -5.20 -2.12
C VAL A 100 10.29 -5.02 -0.65
N TRP A 101 11.11 -4.22 0.03
CA TRP A 101 10.90 -3.95 1.44
C TRP A 101 10.01 -2.74 1.60
N ALA A 102 8.88 -2.89 2.29
CA ALA A 102 7.92 -1.81 2.46
C ALA A 102 7.42 -1.70 3.89
N SER A 103 7.14 -0.47 4.34
CA SER A 103 6.36 -0.27 5.56
C SER A 103 4.87 -0.22 5.24
N MET A 104 4.07 -1.07 5.88
CA MET A 104 2.62 -1.17 5.67
C MET A 104 1.81 -0.39 6.71
N SER A 105 0.93 0.50 6.24
CA SER A 105 0.03 1.31 7.06
C SER A 105 -1.05 0.47 7.72
N LYS A 106 -1.61 0.96 8.83
CA LYS A 106 -2.79 0.31 9.43
C LYS A 106 -3.98 0.54 8.52
N SER A 107 -4.96 -0.37 8.57
CA SER A 107 -6.18 -0.16 7.80
C SER A 107 -6.77 1.22 8.12
N ALA A 108 -7.15 1.96 7.08
CA ALA A 108 -7.91 3.20 7.20
C ALA A 108 -9.36 2.93 7.63
N MET A 109 -9.87 1.73 7.35
CA MET A 109 -11.18 1.22 7.73
C MET A 109 -11.01 0.31 8.95
N ARG A 110 -11.35 0.80 10.16
CA ARG A 110 -11.16 0.08 11.43
C ARG A 110 -12.43 -0.06 12.26
N ARG A 111 -13.59 0.29 11.70
CA ARG A 111 -14.85 0.06 12.38
C ARG A 111 -15.12 -1.43 12.42
N ARG A 112 -15.82 -1.88 13.46
CA ARG A 112 -16.06 -3.31 13.70
C ARG A 112 -16.85 -3.97 12.56
N ASP A 113 -17.67 -3.18 11.89
CA ASP A 113 -18.53 -3.52 10.76
C ASP A 113 -17.87 -3.34 9.39
N ASP A 114 -16.66 -2.76 9.30
CA ASP A 114 -15.96 -2.59 8.03
C ASP A 114 -15.64 -3.98 7.43
N THR A 115 -16.06 -4.22 6.20
CA THR A 115 -15.82 -5.50 5.48
C THR A 115 -14.56 -5.47 4.65
N VAL A 116 -13.94 -4.30 4.52
CA VAL A 116 -12.77 -4.04 3.69
C VAL A 116 -11.69 -3.39 4.55
N ALA A 117 -10.46 -3.85 4.41
CA ALA A 117 -9.29 -3.17 4.93
C ALA A 117 -8.59 -2.42 3.78
N LEU A 118 -8.33 -1.13 3.99
CA LEU A 118 -7.59 -0.29 3.05
C LEU A 118 -6.23 0.05 3.65
N VAL A 119 -5.16 -0.42 3.04
CA VAL A 119 -3.78 -0.17 3.48
C VAL A 119 -2.95 0.50 2.42
N THR A 120 -2.00 1.30 2.87
CA THR A 120 -0.98 1.89 2.01
C THR A 120 0.40 1.36 2.36
N PHE A 121 1.29 1.39 1.39
CA PHE A 121 2.67 0.96 1.56
C PHE A 121 3.58 2.13 1.25
N HIS A 122 4.77 2.08 1.84
CA HIS A 122 5.85 2.99 1.51
C HIS A 122 7.09 2.14 1.30
N ASP A 123 7.66 2.21 0.11
CA ASP A 123 8.88 1.50 -0.25
C ASP A 123 10.03 2.00 0.63
N ARG A 124 10.76 1.07 1.23
CA ARG A 124 11.89 1.28 2.14
C ARG A 124 13.15 0.59 1.62
N THR A 125 13.11 0.09 0.38
CA THR A 125 14.19 -0.67 -0.22
C THR A 125 15.49 0.13 -0.14
N GLU A 126 15.52 1.38 -0.62
CA GLU A 126 16.69 2.28 -0.57
C GLU A 126 17.26 2.54 0.84
N GLU A 127 16.38 2.64 1.85
CA GLU A 127 16.77 2.92 3.24
C GLU A 127 17.40 1.70 3.94
N LEU A 128 17.05 0.50 3.52
CA LEU A 128 17.57 -0.74 4.10
C LEU A 128 18.93 -1.13 3.53
N TRP A 129 19.25 -0.74 2.29
CA TRP A 129 20.59 -0.90 1.73
C TRP A 129 21.63 -0.10 2.54
N HIS A 130 21.29 1.09 3.01
CA HIS A 130 22.21 1.95 3.78
C HIS A 130 22.46 1.47 5.21
N ASN A 131 21.53 0.70 5.81
CA ASN A 131 21.67 0.23 7.19
C ASN A 131 22.41 -1.11 7.31
N HIS A 132 22.62 -1.85 6.21
CA HIS A 132 23.33 -3.14 6.24
C HIS A 132 24.85 -3.01 6.14
N ASP A 133 25.40 -1.89 5.68
CA ASP A 133 26.85 -1.70 5.57
C ASP A 133 27.55 -1.38 6.92
N ASP A 134 26.82 -0.86 7.92
CA ASP A 134 27.43 -0.43 9.18
C ASP A 134 27.67 -1.57 10.20
N THR A 135 27.22 -2.80 9.91
CA THR A 135 27.29 -3.90 10.91
C THR A 135 28.40 -4.93 10.67
N GLN A 136 29.21 -4.79 9.60
CA GLN A 136 30.34 -5.71 9.33
C GLN A 136 31.73 -5.14 9.62
N GLY A 137 31.81 -4.08 10.43
CA GLY A 137 33.06 -3.40 10.77
C GLY A 137 33.63 -3.65 12.17
N VAL A 138 33.34 -4.75 12.87
CA VAL A 138 34.04 -5.07 14.14
C VAL A 138 34.32 -6.57 14.24
N THR A 139 35.43 -7.01 13.65
CA THR A 139 36.14 -8.20 14.15
C THR A 139 37.63 -8.04 13.94
N THR A 140 38.38 -8.29 15.02
CA THR A 140 39.84 -8.52 15.11
C THR A 140 40.68 -7.34 15.59
N GLN A 141 40.86 -7.24 16.91
CA GLN A 141 42.21 -7.21 17.50
C GLN A 141 42.18 -7.35 19.03
N ALA A 142 42.93 -8.34 19.54
CA ALA A 142 43.79 -8.33 20.73
C ALA A 142 43.94 -9.81 21.17
N GLY A 143 45.11 -10.45 21.13
CA GLY A 143 46.44 -9.90 21.39
C GLY A 143 46.73 -10.02 22.87
#